data_AF-A0A369Y3K7-F1
#
_entry.id   AF-A0A369Y3K7-F1
#
_cell.length_a   1.000
_cell.length_b   1.000
_cell.length_c   1.000
_cell.angle_alpha   90.00
_cell.angle_beta   90.00
_cell.angle_gamma   90.00
#
_symmetry.space_group_name_H-M   'P 1'
#
loop_
_entity.id
_entity.type
_entity.pdbx_description
1 polymer ?
#
loop_
_entity_poly.entity_id
_entity_poly.type
_entity_poly.pdbx_seq_one_letter_code
_entity_poly.pdbx_strand_id
1 'polypeptide(L)'
;MKKEFLEILMKKDHFPCKLDKKDGELLKKLFKKDIKFQMDSLNTKKIDDLEFRYTYEEEGIKYILLEEYIFKEGETFLSLENSIGVDYYFNKI
;
A
#
# COMPACT_ATOMS: atom_id res chain seq x y z
N MET A 1 12.16 -6.87 14.77
CA MET A 1 12.08 -6.04 13.57
C MET A 1 13.09 -6.46 12.51
N LYS A 2 12.69 -6.71 11.25
CA LYS A 2 13.63 -7.06 10.16
C LYS A 2 14.53 -5.86 9.81
N LYS A 3 15.81 -6.10 9.53
CA LYS A 3 16.81 -5.06 9.24
C LYS A 3 16.39 -4.11 8.11
N GLU A 4 15.87 -4.68 7.02
CA GLU A 4 15.39 -3.92 5.86
C GLU A 4 14.22 -2.98 6.19
N PHE A 5 13.33 -3.40 7.08
CA PHE A 5 12.20 -2.58 7.53
C PHE A 5 12.67 -1.39 8.38
N LEU A 6 13.61 -1.63 9.29
CA LEU A 6 14.25 -0.58 10.11
C LEU A 6 14.95 0.46 9.23
N GLU A 7 15.68 0.03 8.21
CA GLU A 7 16.37 0.94 7.29
C GLU A 7 15.39 1.86 6.55
N ILE A 8 14.21 1.36 6.15
CA ILE A 8 13.16 2.19 5.54
C ILE A 8 12.59 3.15 6.58
N LEU A 9 12.25 2.69 7.78
CA LEU A 9 11.72 3.54 8.85
C LEU A 9 12.66 4.69 9.21
N MET A 10 13.96 4.42 9.33
CA MET A 10 14.96 5.44 9.68
C MET A 10 15.14 6.51 8.61
N LYS A 11 14.77 6.24 7.36
CA LYS A 11 14.84 7.21 6.25
C LYS A 11 13.61 8.12 6.18
N LYS A 12 12.57 7.91 7.00
CA LYS A 12 11.32 8.67 6.93
C LYS A 12 11.22 9.63 8.10
N ASP A 13 11.16 10.92 7.78
CA ASP A 13 11.07 11.99 8.77
C ASP A 13 9.63 12.24 9.25
N HIS A 14 8.62 11.80 8.49
CA HIS A 14 7.21 11.99 8.83
C HIS A 14 6.30 10.87 8.32
N PHE A 15 5.13 10.76 8.94
CA PHE A 15 4.03 9.90 8.52
C PHE A 15 2.72 10.71 8.46
N PRO A 16 1.81 10.44 7.50
CA PRO A 16 1.98 9.52 6.37
C PRO A 16 3.01 10.04 5.35
N CYS A 17 3.61 9.15 4.56
CA CYS A 17 4.54 9.51 3.50
C CYS A 17 4.38 8.61 2.26
N LYS A 18 4.78 9.13 1.10
CA LYS A 18 4.91 8.34 -0.13
C LYS A 18 6.26 7.60 -0.12
N LEU A 19 6.25 6.34 -0.54
CA LEU A 19 7.44 5.54 -0.73
C LEU A 19 7.85 5.52 -2.20
N ASP A 20 9.14 5.31 -2.44
CA ASP A 20 9.55 4.87 -3.76
C ASP A 20 9.05 3.44 -4.00
N LYS A 21 9.00 3.06 -5.28
CA LYS A 21 8.49 1.74 -5.69
C LYS A 21 9.26 0.59 -5.06
N LYS A 22 10.58 0.74 -4.86
CA LYS A 22 11.44 -0.33 -4.37
C LYS A 22 11.19 -0.60 -2.89
N ASP A 23 11.11 0.45 -2.09
CA ASP A 23 10.79 0.39 -0.66
C ASP A 23 9.37 -0.17 -0.46
N GLY A 24 8.39 0.31 -1.24
CA GLY A 24 7.01 -0.19 -1.20
C GLY A 24 6.89 -1.69 -1.47
N GLU A 25 7.52 -2.18 -2.54
CA GLU A 25 7.56 -3.61 -2.87
C GLU A 25 8.27 -4.46 -1.81
N LEU A 26 9.31 -3.91 -1.17
CA LEU A 26 10.00 -4.58 -0.08
C LEU A 26 9.08 -4.72 1.15
N LEU A 27 8.41 -3.64 1.54
CA LEU A 27 7.45 -3.66 2.65
C LEU A 27 6.26 -4.58 2.38
N LYS A 28 5.73 -4.58 1.15
CA LYS A 28 4.62 -5.44 0.73
C LYS A 28 4.92 -6.92 0.96
N LYS A 29 6.16 -7.38 0.78
CA LYS A 29 6.59 -8.77 1.07
C LYS A 29 6.62 -9.11 2.55
N LEU A 30 6.72 -8.10 3.41
CA LEU A 30 6.80 -8.26 4.86
C LEU A 30 5.44 -8.14 5.54
N PHE A 31 4.55 -7.35 4.96
CA PHE A 31 3.27 -7.00 5.55
C PHE A 31 2.20 -8.01 5.14
N LYS A 32 1.19 -8.20 5.99
CA LYS A 32 0.05 -9.06 5.68
C LYS A 32 -1.02 -8.25 4.95
N LYS A 33 -1.52 -8.77 3.83
CA LYS A 33 -2.65 -8.16 3.11
C LYS A 33 -3.87 -8.11 4.03
N ASP A 34 -4.51 -6.96 4.12
CA ASP A 34 -5.71 -6.76 4.90
C ASP A 34 -6.94 -7.21 4.09
N ILE A 35 -7.34 -8.47 4.31
CA ILE A 35 -8.46 -9.09 3.57
C ILE A 35 -9.78 -8.38 3.90
N LYS A 36 -9.95 -7.88 5.13
CA LYS A 36 -11.18 -7.16 5.52
C LYS A 36 -11.33 -5.87 4.74
N PHE A 37 -10.23 -5.12 4.56
CA PHE A 37 -10.23 -3.93 3.72
C PHE A 37 -10.72 -4.21 2.29
N GLN A 38 -10.27 -5.34 1.71
CA GLN A 38 -10.69 -5.76 0.38
C GLN A 38 -12.16 -6.25 0.34
N MET A 39 -12.67 -6.83 1.41
CA MET A 39 -14.09 -7.23 1.47
C MET A 39 -15.03 -6.03 1.69
N ASP A 40 -14.59 -5.04 2.45
CA ASP A 40 -15.32 -3.80 2.67
C ASP A 40 -15.37 -2.95 1.40
N SER A 41 -14.29 -2.95 0.59
CA SER A 41 -14.29 -2.29 -0.73
C SER A 41 -15.30 -2.92 -1.68
N LEU A 42 -15.42 -4.26 -1.72
CA LEU A 42 -16.38 -4.98 -2.56
C LEU A 42 -17.86 -4.72 -2.21
N ASN A 43 -18.17 -4.48 -0.93
CA ASN A 43 -19.54 -4.18 -0.49
C ASN A 43 -19.97 -2.75 -0.83
N THR A 44 -19.01 -1.84 -1.03
CA THR A 44 -19.25 -0.56 -1.69
C THR A 44 -19.11 -0.78 -3.20
N LYS A 45 -20.01 -0.27 -4.04
CA LYS A 45 -19.86 -0.38 -5.52
C LYS A 45 -18.70 0.50 -6.05
N LYS A 46 -17.53 0.49 -5.40
CA LYS A 46 -16.34 1.16 -5.87
C LYS A 46 -15.66 0.24 -6.89
N ILE A 47 -15.66 0.75 -8.11
CA ILE A 47 -15.00 0.26 -9.31
C ILE A 47 -13.64 -0.34 -8.95
N ASP A 48 -13.58 -1.67 -9.02
CA ASP A 48 -12.40 -2.54 -9.07
C ASP A 48 -11.35 -2.39 -7.94
N ASP A 49 -10.80 -3.51 -7.50
CA ASP A 49 -9.77 -3.61 -6.45
C ASP A 49 -8.44 -2.95 -6.89
N LEU A 50 -8.41 -1.62 -6.98
CA LEU A 50 -7.27 -0.81 -7.44
C LEU A 50 -6.45 -0.22 -6.29
N GLU A 51 -6.94 -0.41 -5.06
CA GLU A 51 -6.26 -0.06 -3.83
C GLU A 51 -6.13 -1.29 -2.92
N PHE A 52 -4.92 -1.58 -2.48
CA PHE A 52 -4.65 -2.66 -1.53
C PHE A 52 -4.03 -2.12 -0.25
N ARG A 53 -4.52 -2.63 0.88
CA ARG A 53 -3.95 -2.34 2.20
C ARG A 53 -3.19 -3.54 2.72
N TYR A 54 -2.02 -3.25 3.27
CA TYR A 54 -1.19 -4.22 3.97
C TYR A 54 -0.90 -3.68 5.37
N THR A 55 -0.90 -4.57 6.36
CA THR A 55 -0.68 -4.22 7.77
C THR A 55 0.47 -5.03 8.35
N TYR A 56 1.26 -4.39 9.20
CA TYR A 56 2.27 -5.01 10.02
C TYR A 56 2.17 -4.44 11.43
N GLU A 57 2.28 -5.30 12.44
CA GLU A 57 2.20 -4.89 13.83
C GLU A 57 3.39 -5.49 14.57
N GLU A 58 4.13 -4.64 15.28
CA GLU A 58 5.26 -5.05 16.10
C GLU A 58 5.35 -4.11 17.31
N GLU A 59 5.52 -4.70 18.50
CA GLU A 59 5.62 -3.96 19.77
C GLU A 59 4.46 -2.98 20.03
N GLY A 60 3.26 -3.33 19.57
CA GLY A 60 2.05 -2.50 19.74
C GLY A 60 1.96 -1.29 18.80
N ILE A 61 2.92 -1.13 17.88
CA ILE A 61 2.86 -0.12 16.82
C ILE A 61 2.30 -0.76 15.57
N LYS A 62 1.29 -0.13 14.95
CA LYS A 62 0.69 -0.60 13.71
C LYS A 62 1.21 0.21 12.53
N TYR A 63 1.73 -0.49 11.54
CA TYR A 63 2.17 0.08 10.28
C TYR A 63 1.20 -0.29 9.18
N ILE A 64 0.88 0.68 8.32
CA ILE A 64 -0.02 0.51 7.19
C ILE A 64 0.72 0.88 5.92
N LEU A 65 0.72 -0.03 4.94
CA LEU A 65 1.15 0.22 3.59
C LEU A 65 -0.09 0.19 2.68
N LEU A 66 -0.31 1.26 1.94
CA LEU A 66 -1.29 1.32 0.85
C LEU A 66 -0.56 1.20 -0.48
N GLU A 67 -1.15 0.42 -1.37
CA GLU A 67 -0.74 0.23 -2.75
C GLU A 67 -1.88 0.72 -3.64
N GLU A 68 -1.63 1.75 -4.45
CA GLU A 68 -2.61 2.38 -5.33
C GLU A 68 -2.16 2.26 -6.78
N TYR A 69 -2.99 1.69 -7.65
CA TYR A 69 -2.69 1.55 -9.06
C TYR A 69 -3.04 2.83 -9.83
N ILE A 70 -2.11 3.29 -10.68
CA ILE A 70 -2.21 4.55 -11.42
C ILE A 70 -2.63 4.26 -12.86
N PHE A 71 -3.46 5.15 -13.41
CA PHE A 71 -4.04 5.05 -14.76
C PHE A 71 -3.71 6.29 -15.59
N LYS A 72 -3.79 6.16 -16.92
CA LYS A 72 -3.74 7.31 -17.81
C LYS A 72 -5.00 8.16 -17.64
N GLU A 73 -4.84 9.46 -17.79
CA GLU A 73 -5.98 10.37 -17.84
C GLU A 73 -6.90 10.00 -19.02
N GLY A 74 -8.20 9.89 -18.76
CA GLY A 74 -9.20 9.49 -19.76
C GLY A 74 -9.32 7.99 -19.98
N GLU A 75 -8.62 7.14 -19.21
CA GLU A 75 -8.79 5.70 -19.26
C GLU A 75 -10.24 5.33 -18.90
N THR A 76 -10.92 4.64 -19.81
CA THR A 76 -12.35 4.30 -19.66
C THR A 76 -12.53 2.98 -18.92
N PHE A 77 -11.49 2.12 -18.90
CA PHE A 77 -11.52 0.80 -18.27
C PHE A 77 -10.41 0.70 -17.21
N LEU A 78 -10.80 0.88 -15.95
CA LEU A 78 -9.87 0.81 -14.82
C LEU A 78 -9.69 -0.66 -14.40
N SER A 79 -8.62 -1.31 -14.88
CA SER A 79 -8.25 -2.68 -14.51
C SER A 79 -6.76 -2.77 -14.16
N LEU A 80 -6.34 -3.75 -13.35
CA LEU A 80 -4.92 -3.91 -13.03
C LEU A 80 -4.04 -4.07 -14.29
N GLU A 81 -4.58 -4.72 -15.33
CA GLU A 81 -3.90 -4.92 -16.62
C GLU A 81 -3.67 -3.60 -17.37
N ASN A 82 -4.56 -2.63 -17.19
CA ASN A 82 -4.47 -1.31 -17.82
C ASN A 82 -3.70 -0.29 -16.98
N SER A 83 -3.21 -0.68 -15.80
CA SER A 83 -2.45 0.22 -14.94
C SER A 83 -1.10 0.59 -15.57
N ILE A 84 -0.72 1.86 -15.44
CA ILE A 84 0.59 2.37 -15.90
C ILE A 84 1.63 2.44 -14.80
N GLY A 85 1.22 2.24 -13.56
CA GLY A 85 2.08 2.38 -12.41
C GLY A 85 1.40 2.00 -11.12
N VAL A 86 2.19 2.07 -10.05
CA VAL A 86 1.74 1.82 -8.69
C VAL A 86 2.44 2.81 -7.77
N ASP A 87 1.66 3.45 -6.92
CA ASP A 87 2.13 4.28 -5.83
C ASP A 87 2.00 3.54 -4.52
N TYR A 88 2.97 3.77 -3.64
CA TYR A 88 2.98 3.22 -2.30
C TYR A 88 2.94 4.33 -1.26
N TYR A 89 2.02 4.23 -0.31
CA TYR A 89 1.91 5.15 0.81
C TYR A 89 2.07 4.41 2.11
N PHE A 90 2.78 5.01 3.03
CA PHE A 90 3.18 4.36 4.27
C PHE A 90 2.80 5.22 5.47
N ASN A 91 2.20 4.58 6.46
CA ASN A 91 1.75 5.22 7.68
C ASN A 91 2.10 4.39 8.91
N LYS A 92 2.21 5.09 10.04
CA LYS A 92 2.45 4.54 11.37
C LYS A 92 1.35 5.04 12.31
N ILE A 93 0.68 4.13 13.01
CA ILE A 93 -0.44 4.38 13.93
C ILE A 93 -0.13 3.77 15.29
#